data_AF-A0A1G1LS46-F1
#
_entry.id   AF-A0A1G1LS46-F1
#
_cell.length_a   1.000
_cell.length_b   1.000
_cell.length_c   1.000
_cell.angle_alpha   90.00
_cell.angle_beta   90.00
_cell.angle_gamma   90.00
#
_symmetry.space_group_name_H-M   'P 1'
#
loop_
_entity.id
_entity.type
_entity.pdbx_description
1 polymer ?
#
loop_
_entity_poly.entity_id
_entity_poly.type
_entity_poly.pdbx_seq_one_letter_code
_entity_poly.pdbx_strand_id
1 'polypeptide(L)'
;MIYCFLGQDTNAKREKIEEVKAKLFKSQDYFNFDYESLHAHKLDPDVLKQALIALPVIASQRLVIIRETEKLNAQGKRVLLEFISKTSEYLVLILDFEVVESKDELLASLRTKTKIFEFGVVQRANVFDMTRAIGMRNSTEALRLLDELVTAGDYPPQMVGAILWFWSNKVKEKISKKKFQDGLVLLQEADLNIKRSRLKPQYALEVLVTRLCELV
;
A
#
# COMPACT_ATOMS: atom_id res chain seq x y z
N MET A 1 22.51 -14.84 -5.09
CA MET A 1 21.11 -15.17 -4.72
C MET A 1 20.20 -13.99 -5.01
N ILE A 2 18.96 -14.20 -5.46
CA ILE A 2 18.06 -13.09 -5.81
C ILE A 2 16.72 -13.24 -5.09
N TYR A 3 16.30 -12.18 -4.42
CA TYR A 3 15.04 -12.05 -3.70
C TYR A 3 14.12 -11.04 -4.38
N CYS A 4 12.84 -11.35 -4.46
CA CYS A 4 11.82 -10.46 -5.01
C CYS A 4 10.77 -10.19 -3.92
N PHE A 5 10.65 -8.95 -3.47
CA PHE A 5 9.75 -8.52 -2.40
C PHE A 5 8.57 -7.81 -3.03
N LEU A 6 7.37 -8.37 -2.90
CA LEU A 6 6.14 -7.83 -3.49
C LEU A 6 5.25 -7.32 -2.35
N GLY A 7 4.71 -6.10 -2.42
CA GLY A 7 3.74 -5.64 -1.42
C GLY A 7 3.86 -4.18 -1.00
N GLN A 8 2.93 -3.69 -0.18
CA GLN A 8 2.94 -2.31 0.30
C GLN A 8 3.35 -2.19 1.77
N ASP A 9 3.45 -3.30 2.49
CA ASP A 9 3.92 -3.32 3.88
C ASP A 9 5.43 -3.06 3.97
N THR A 10 5.77 -1.78 4.08
CA THR A 10 7.15 -1.30 4.20
C THR A 10 7.82 -1.72 5.51
N ASN A 11 7.04 -1.92 6.58
CA ASN A 11 7.59 -2.34 7.88
C ASN A 11 8.04 -3.80 7.82
N ALA A 12 7.18 -4.69 7.35
CA ALA A 12 7.51 -6.11 7.20
C ALA A 12 8.66 -6.32 6.20
N LYS A 13 8.69 -5.55 5.10
CA LYS A 13 9.83 -5.55 4.15
C LYS A 13 11.13 -5.14 4.83
N ARG A 14 11.11 -4.08 5.65
CA ARG A 14 12.29 -3.60 6.38
C ARG A 14 12.80 -4.66 7.35
N GLU A 15 11.93 -5.28 8.13
CA GLU A 15 12.30 -6.37 9.05
C GLU A 15 12.97 -7.53 8.31
N LYS A 16 12.44 -7.92 7.15
CA LYS A 16 13.04 -8.97 6.33
C LYS A 16 14.40 -8.58 5.76
N ILE A 17 14.57 -7.32 5.33
CA ILE A 17 15.86 -6.80 4.86
C ILE A 17 16.89 -6.86 5.99
N GLU A 18 16.51 -6.47 7.21
CA GLU A 18 17.41 -6.56 8.38
C GLU A 18 17.76 -8.01 8.73
N GLU A 19 16.82 -8.95 8.60
CA GLU A 19 17.11 -10.39 8.77
C GLU A 19 18.14 -10.88 7.72
N VAL A 20 18.03 -10.44 6.46
CA VAL A 20 18.98 -10.80 5.40
C VAL A 20 20.35 -10.17 5.67
N LYS A 21 20.38 -8.89 6.07
CA LYS A 21 21.62 -8.19 6.45
C LYS A 21 22.33 -8.87 7.61
N ALA A 22 21.62 -9.24 8.67
CA ALA A 22 22.19 -9.90 9.84
C ALA A 22 22.82 -11.26 9.51
N LYS A 23 22.37 -11.95 8.45
CA LYS A 23 22.97 -13.20 7.98
C LYS A 23 24.25 -12.98 7.18
N LEU A 24 24.35 -11.86 6.45
CA LEU A 24 25.46 -11.56 5.54
C LEU A 24 26.59 -10.79 6.24
N PHE A 25 26.24 -9.89 7.15
CA PHE A 25 27.16 -8.95 7.76
C PHE A 25 27.26 -9.19 9.26
N LYS A 26 28.48 -9.50 9.73
CA LYS A 26 28.76 -9.81 11.15
C LYS A 26 29.26 -8.59 11.95
N SER A 27 29.69 -7.54 11.27
CA SER A 27 30.23 -6.30 11.85
C SER A 27 29.72 -5.08 11.07
N GLN A 28 29.88 -3.89 11.66
CA GLN A 28 29.39 -2.65 11.06
C GLN A 28 30.18 -2.26 9.80
N ASP A 29 31.45 -2.68 9.69
CA ASP A 29 32.34 -2.27 8.60
C ASP A 29 31.92 -2.83 7.23
N TYR A 30 31.25 -3.98 7.20
CA TYR A 30 30.74 -4.57 5.96
C TYR A 30 29.72 -3.65 5.26
N PHE A 31 28.91 -2.90 6.01
CA PHE A 31 27.86 -2.06 5.43
C PHE A 31 28.40 -0.90 4.61
N ASN A 32 29.61 -0.43 4.88
CA ASN A 32 30.19 0.73 4.20
C ASN A 32 30.68 0.39 2.78
N PHE A 33 30.97 -0.88 2.51
CA PHE A 33 31.61 -1.30 1.26
C PHE A 33 30.77 -2.31 0.47
N ASP A 34 30.06 -3.19 1.16
CA ASP A 34 29.38 -4.34 0.57
C ASP A 34 27.86 -4.21 0.54
N TYR A 35 27.31 -3.06 0.95
CA TYR A 35 25.88 -2.77 0.92
C TYR A 35 25.58 -1.53 0.08
N GLU A 36 24.57 -1.63 -0.78
CA GLU A 36 24.10 -0.52 -1.59
C GLU A 36 22.57 -0.57 -1.77
N SER A 37 21.91 0.59 -1.68
CA SER A 37 20.47 0.73 -1.91
C SER A 37 20.23 1.77 -2.99
N LEU A 38 19.58 1.35 -4.07
CA LEU A 38 19.31 2.14 -5.26
C LEU A 38 17.79 2.37 -5.41
N HIS A 39 17.38 3.54 -5.91
CA HIS A 39 15.98 3.85 -6.17
C HIS A 39 15.72 3.88 -7.68
N ALA A 40 14.85 2.98 -8.17
CA ALA A 40 14.68 2.76 -9.61
C ALA A 40 14.20 4.01 -10.38
N HIS A 41 13.38 4.88 -9.76
CA HIS A 41 12.81 6.06 -10.41
C HIS A 41 13.86 7.10 -10.88
N LYS A 42 15.07 7.07 -10.32
CA LYS A 42 16.21 7.94 -10.67
C LYS A 42 17.46 7.16 -11.08
N LEU A 43 17.31 5.86 -11.32
CA LEU A 43 18.45 4.99 -11.53
C LEU A 43 18.94 5.05 -12.98
N ASP A 44 20.18 5.50 -13.15
CA ASP A 44 20.87 5.45 -14.43
C ASP A 44 21.31 4.00 -14.75
N PRO A 45 21.15 3.52 -16.01
CA PRO A 45 21.51 2.16 -16.38
C PRO A 45 22.98 1.80 -16.18
N ASP A 46 23.91 2.75 -16.35
CA ASP A 46 25.34 2.51 -16.16
C ASP A 46 25.67 2.35 -14.67
N VAL A 47 25.04 3.17 -13.82
CA VAL A 47 25.14 3.04 -12.35
C VAL A 47 24.59 1.69 -11.89
N LEU A 48 23.44 1.27 -12.42
CA LEU A 48 22.89 -0.07 -12.14
C LEU A 48 23.88 -1.16 -12.54
N LYS A 49 24.46 -1.08 -13.73
CA LYS A 49 25.43 -2.07 -14.22
C LYS A 49 26.65 -2.13 -13.31
N GLN A 50 27.20 -0.99 -12.91
CA GLN A 50 28.34 -0.90 -12.00
C GLN A 50 28.04 -1.55 -10.64
N ALA A 51 26.88 -1.26 -10.05
CA ALA A 51 26.48 -1.82 -8.76
C ALA A 51 26.33 -3.36 -8.80
N LEU A 52 25.83 -3.91 -9.91
CA LEU A 52 25.62 -5.35 -10.08
C LEU A 52 26.92 -6.14 -10.31
N ILE A 53 27.93 -5.54 -10.96
CA ILE A 53 29.21 -6.22 -11.27
C ILE A 53 30.28 -6.00 -10.20
N ALA A 54 30.07 -5.05 -9.27
CA ALA A 54 31.01 -4.74 -8.22
C ALA A 54 31.20 -5.96 -7.28
N LEU A 55 32.45 -6.38 -7.11
CA LEU A 55 32.81 -7.47 -6.20
C LEU A 55 32.75 -7.00 -4.74
N PRO A 56 32.43 -7.89 -3.79
CA PRO A 56 32.53 -7.57 -2.39
C PRO A 56 34.00 -7.33 -1.98
N VAL A 57 34.20 -6.41 -1.05
CA VAL A 57 35.51 -5.97 -0.55
C VAL A 57 35.86 -6.66 0.77
N ILE A 58 34.91 -6.71 1.73
CA ILE A 58 35.17 -7.22 3.08
C ILE A 58 34.32 -8.46 3.35
N ALA A 59 33.05 -8.43 2.96
CA ALA A 59 32.10 -9.52 3.14
C ALA A 59 32.34 -10.65 2.15
N SER A 60 31.82 -11.84 2.44
CA SER A 60 31.82 -12.94 1.47
C SER A 60 30.87 -12.69 0.29
N GLN A 61 29.86 -11.82 0.48
CA GLN A 61 28.86 -11.47 -0.52
C GLN A 61 28.47 -9.99 -0.40
N ARG A 62 28.24 -9.34 -1.55
CA ARG A 62 27.69 -7.98 -1.66
C ARG A 62 26.16 -8.02 -1.62
N LEU A 63 25.51 -7.08 -0.95
CA LEU A 63 24.07 -6.90 -0.92
C LEU A 63 23.67 -5.63 -1.69
N VAL A 64 22.91 -5.80 -2.78
CA VAL A 64 22.32 -4.67 -3.52
C VAL A 64 20.80 -4.73 -3.39
N ILE A 65 20.18 -3.60 -3.05
CA ILE A 65 18.73 -3.45 -2.98
C ILE A 65 18.27 -2.45 -4.04
N ILE A 66 17.33 -2.83 -4.88
CA ILE A 66 16.67 -1.94 -5.84
C ILE A 66 15.25 -1.67 -5.33
N ARG A 67 14.98 -0.43 -4.91
CA ARG A 67 13.69 0.05 -4.43
C ARG A 67 12.79 0.49 -5.59
N GLU A 68 11.49 0.21 -5.48
CA GLU A 68 10.46 0.57 -6.48
C GLU A 68 10.80 0.02 -7.87
N THR A 69 11.22 -1.24 -7.94
CA THR A 69 11.80 -1.87 -9.15
C THR A 69 10.88 -1.76 -10.37
N GLU A 70 9.56 -1.68 -10.18
CA GLU A 70 8.58 -1.43 -11.24
C GLU A 70 8.80 -0.11 -12.01
N LYS A 71 9.40 0.90 -11.37
CA LYS A 71 9.67 2.21 -11.97
C LYS A 71 10.98 2.26 -12.77
N LEU A 72 11.68 1.13 -12.91
CA LEU A 72 12.91 1.06 -13.68
C LEU A 72 12.65 1.33 -15.18
N ASN A 73 13.50 2.14 -15.79
CA ASN A 73 13.39 2.47 -17.21
C ASN A 73 13.64 1.23 -18.11
N ALA A 74 13.26 1.31 -19.40
CA ALA A 74 13.34 0.17 -20.32
C ALA A 74 14.78 -0.38 -20.51
N GLN A 75 15.79 0.49 -20.48
CA GLN A 75 17.20 0.08 -20.59
C GLN A 75 17.68 -0.64 -19.33
N GLY A 76 17.36 -0.10 -18.15
CA GLY A 76 17.64 -0.71 -16.86
C GLY A 76 16.97 -2.07 -16.71
N LYS A 77 15.72 -2.22 -17.18
CA LYS A 77 15.04 -3.53 -17.23
C LYS A 77 15.83 -4.55 -18.06
N ARG A 78 16.38 -4.16 -19.21
CA ARG A 78 17.23 -5.05 -20.04
C ARG A 78 18.53 -5.43 -19.33
N VAL A 79 19.23 -4.47 -18.73
CA VAL A 79 20.47 -4.71 -17.97
C VAL A 79 20.20 -5.69 -16.81
N LEU A 80 19.12 -5.48 -16.08
CA LEU A 80 18.73 -6.33 -14.95
C LEU A 80 18.41 -7.77 -15.42
N LEU A 81 17.63 -7.93 -16.49
CA LEU A 81 17.29 -9.25 -17.03
C LEU A 81 18.52 -9.99 -17.58
N GLU A 82 19.43 -9.27 -18.25
CA GLU A 82 20.69 -9.83 -18.73
C GLU A 82 21.56 -10.29 -17.55
N PHE A 83 21.66 -9.49 -16.49
CA PHE A 83 22.41 -9.87 -15.30
C PHE A 83 21.80 -11.09 -14.61
N ILE A 84 20.49 -11.15 -14.41
CA ILE A 84 19.82 -12.28 -13.75
C ILE A 84 19.92 -13.57 -14.57
N SER A 85 20.15 -13.48 -15.88
CA SER A 85 20.48 -14.64 -16.71
C SER A 85 21.87 -15.21 -16.42
N LYS A 86 22.77 -14.40 -15.86
CA LYS A 86 24.15 -14.74 -15.50
C LYS A 86 24.24 -14.97 -13.98
N THR A 87 24.27 -16.22 -13.55
CA THR A 87 24.39 -16.56 -12.12
C THR A 87 25.65 -15.95 -11.50
N SER A 88 25.48 -15.26 -10.38
CA SER A 88 26.57 -14.64 -9.60
C SER A 88 26.48 -15.09 -8.13
N GLU A 89 27.54 -15.75 -7.67
CA GLU A 89 27.63 -16.30 -6.30
C GLU A 89 28.01 -15.23 -5.26
N TYR A 90 28.68 -14.16 -5.69
CA TYR A 90 29.16 -13.07 -4.85
C TYR A 90 28.09 -12.01 -4.54
N LEU A 91 26.94 -12.01 -5.22
CA LEU A 91 25.91 -10.99 -5.06
C LEU A 91 24.61 -11.56 -4.47
N VAL A 92 24.08 -10.87 -3.48
CA VAL A 92 22.71 -10.97 -3.01
C VAL A 92 21.95 -9.75 -3.51
N LEU A 93 20.92 -9.98 -4.34
CA LEU A 93 20.11 -8.91 -4.92
C LEU A 93 18.70 -8.96 -4.34
N ILE A 94 18.20 -7.84 -3.82
CA ILE A 94 16.81 -7.68 -3.38
C ILE A 94 16.12 -6.70 -4.34
N LEU A 95 15.08 -7.19 -5.02
CA LEU A 95 14.20 -6.39 -5.85
C LEU A 95 12.92 -6.08 -5.07
N ASP A 96 12.73 -4.82 -4.72
CA ASP A 96 11.60 -4.35 -3.91
C ASP A 96 10.54 -3.71 -4.83
N PHE A 97 9.35 -4.31 -4.86
CA PHE A 97 8.19 -3.90 -5.65
C PHE A 97 7.03 -3.47 -4.76
N GLU A 98 6.46 -2.29 -4.99
CA GLU A 98 5.27 -1.82 -4.25
C GLU A 98 3.97 -2.53 -4.68
N VAL A 99 3.95 -3.11 -5.87
CA VAL A 99 2.73 -3.64 -6.50
C VAL A 99 2.74 -5.18 -6.54
N VAL A 100 1.68 -5.80 -6.04
CA VAL A 100 1.50 -7.27 -6.01
C VAL A 100 1.03 -7.81 -7.36
N GLU A 101 0.22 -7.03 -8.07
CA GLU A 101 -0.32 -7.38 -9.38
C GLU A 101 0.13 -6.36 -10.43
N SER A 102 1.10 -6.74 -11.25
CA SER A 102 1.28 -6.06 -12.52
C SER A 102 1.41 -7.09 -13.63
N LYS A 103 0.83 -6.75 -14.79
CA LYS A 103 1.19 -7.34 -16.09
C LYS A 103 2.62 -6.92 -16.50
N ASP A 104 3.50 -6.58 -15.56
CA ASP A 104 4.86 -6.17 -15.86
C ASP A 104 5.66 -7.40 -16.29
N GLU A 105 6.11 -7.38 -17.54
CA GLU A 105 6.90 -8.43 -18.16
C GLU A 105 8.15 -8.78 -17.34
N LEU A 106 8.67 -7.79 -16.59
CA LEU A 106 9.78 -7.97 -15.67
C LEU A 106 9.43 -8.97 -14.56
N LEU A 107 8.31 -8.78 -13.86
CA LEU A 107 7.91 -9.69 -12.77
C LEU A 107 7.68 -11.10 -13.29
N ALA A 108 7.02 -11.26 -14.45
CA ALA A 108 6.80 -12.56 -15.07
C ALA A 108 8.13 -13.32 -15.31
N SER A 109 9.15 -12.61 -15.79
CA SER A 109 10.48 -13.16 -16.06
C SER A 109 11.27 -13.50 -14.79
N LEU A 110 11.03 -12.78 -13.69
CA LEU A 110 11.71 -12.97 -12.41
C LEU A 110 11.16 -14.14 -11.59
N ARG A 111 9.89 -14.51 -11.75
CA ARG A 111 9.23 -15.54 -10.92
C ARG A 111 9.94 -16.90 -10.95
N THR A 112 10.59 -17.25 -12.05
CA THR A 112 11.27 -18.54 -12.23
C THR A 112 12.70 -18.57 -11.68
N LYS A 113 13.33 -17.41 -11.46
CA LYS A 113 14.76 -17.28 -11.11
C LYS A 113 15.02 -16.66 -9.73
N THR A 114 13.97 -16.21 -9.04
CA THR A 114 14.08 -15.46 -7.79
C THR A 114 13.23 -16.08 -6.68
N LYS A 115 13.65 -15.90 -5.43
CA LYS A 115 12.84 -16.27 -4.27
C LYS A 115 11.86 -15.13 -3.97
N ILE A 116 10.56 -15.40 -4.10
CA ILE A 116 9.50 -14.42 -3.92
C ILE A 116 9.08 -14.37 -2.44
N PHE A 117 8.94 -13.16 -1.91
CA PHE A 117 8.35 -12.86 -0.61
C PHE A 117 7.21 -11.87 -0.81
N GLU A 118 6.01 -12.26 -0.40
CA GLU A 118 4.82 -11.42 -0.45
C GLU A 118 4.60 -10.75 0.91
N PHE A 119 4.47 -9.45 0.87
CA PHE A 119 4.20 -8.57 2.00
C PHE A 119 2.82 -7.97 1.75
N GLY A 120 2.01 -7.87 2.79
CA GLY A 120 0.60 -7.47 2.65
C GLY A 120 0.41 -6.17 1.86
N VAL A 121 -0.74 -6.08 1.19
CA VAL A 121 -1.23 -4.78 0.73
C VAL A 121 -1.73 -4.05 1.98
N VAL A 122 -1.16 -2.89 2.30
CA VAL A 122 -1.74 -2.00 3.30
C VAL A 122 -3.00 -1.43 2.64
N GLN A 123 -4.14 -2.13 2.76
CA GLN A 123 -5.42 -1.54 2.36
C GLN A 123 -5.64 -0.32 3.23
N ARG A 124 -5.44 0.87 2.67
CA ARG A 124 -5.97 2.08 3.28
C ARG A 124 -7.48 1.89 3.38
N ALA A 125 -8.02 2.17 4.56
CA ALA A 125 -9.46 2.26 4.76
C ALA A 125 -10.06 3.13 3.65
N ASN A 126 -11.17 2.68 3.09
CA ASN A 126 -11.97 3.45 2.15
C ASN A 126 -13.37 3.68 2.73
N VAL A 127 -14.14 4.58 2.10
CA VAL A 127 -15.49 4.90 2.54
C VAL A 127 -16.43 3.69 2.63
N PHE A 128 -16.22 2.66 1.80
CA PHE A 128 -17.05 1.46 1.86
C PHE A 128 -16.77 0.61 3.11
N ASP A 129 -15.55 0.60 3.62
CA ASP A 129 -15.21 -0.04 4.90
C ASP A 129 -16.01 0.60 6.03
N MET A 130 -16.03 1.94 6.07
CA MET A 130 -16.85 2.70 7.02
C MET A 130 -18.34 2.38 6.86
N THR A 131 -18.88 2.37 5.64
CA THR A 131 -20.31 2.04 5.44
C THR A 131 -20.66 0.61 5.86
N ARG A 132 -19.75 -0.35 5.69
CA ARG A 132 -19.95 -1.72 6.20
C ARG A 132 -20.02 -1.75 7.72
N ALA A 133 -19.16 -0.97 8.42
CA ALA A 133 -19.22 -0.83 9.87
C ALA A 133 -20.56 -0.26 10.34
N ILE A 134 -21.12 0.74 9.63
CA ILE A 134 -22.49 1.26 9.87
C ILE A 134 -23.52 0.13 9.74
N GLY A 135 -23.43 -0.66 8.68
CA GLY A 135 -24.29 -1.83 8.45
C GLY A 135 -24.22 -2.91 9.54
N MET A 136 -23.13 -2.96 10.29
CA MET A 136 -22.90 -3.89 11.40
C MET A 136 -23.26 -3.26 12.77
N ARG A 137 -23.82 -2.05 12.79
CA ARG A 137 -24.08 -1.26 14.01
C ARG A 137 -22.83 -1.01 14.86
N ASN A 138 -21.65 -1.03 14.25
CA ASN A 138 -20.38 -0.79 14.94
C ASN A 138 -20.00 0.68 14.79
N SER A 139 -20.62 1.54 15.60
CA SER A 139 -20.40 2.99 15.56
C SER A 139 -18.95 3.37 15.91
N THR A 140 -18.32 2.68 16.85
CA THR A 140 -16.91 2.90 17.22
C THR A 140 -15.99 2.71 16.02
N GLU A 141 -16.12 1.59 15.31
CA GLU A 141 -15.29 1.33 14.13
C GLU A 141 -15.63 2.26 12.97
N ALA A 142 -16.93 2.58 12.77
CA ALA A 142 -17.34 3.51 11.74
C ALA A 142 -16.76 4.93 11.97
N LEU A 143 -16.71 5.41 13.21
CA LEU A 143 -16.11 6.70 13.55
C LEU A 143 -14.58 6.68 13.44
N ARG A 144 -13.94 5.57 13.84
CA ARG A 144 -12.49 5.39 13.67
C ARG A 144 -12.09 5.47 12.19
N LEU A 145 -12.82 4.77 11.32
CA LEU A 145 -12.61 4.78 9.87
C LEU A 145 -12.91 6.17 9.28
N LEU A 146 -13.94 6.87 9.76
CA LEU A 146 -14.22 8.24 9.34
C LEU A 146 -13.05 9.18 9.64
N ASP A 147 -12.45 9.10 10.83
CA ASP A 147 -11.30 9.92 11.21
C ASP A 147 -10.07 9.65 10.32
N GLU A 148 -9.80 8.38 10.00
CA GLU A 148 -8.75 7.99 9.06
C GLU A 148 -8.97 8.59 7.67
N LEU A 149 -10.19 8.50 7.13
CA LEU A 149 -10.54 9.02 5.81
C LEU A 149 -10.44 10.55 5.75
N VAL A 150 -10.95 11.24 6.76
CA VAL A 150 -10.89 12.71 6.84
C VAL A 150 -9.43 13.19 6.98
N THR A 151 -8.63 12.52 7.81
CA THR A 151 -7.20 12.83 7.97
C THR A 151 -6.41 12.58 6.69
N ALA A 152 -6.80 11.58 5.90
CA ALA A 152 -6.20 11.30 4.60
C ALA A 152 -6.55 12.34 3.51
N GLY A 153 -7.47 13.27 3.78
CA GLY A 153 -7.87 14.35 2.88
C GLY A 153 -9.04 14.01 1.95
N ASP A 154 -9.81 12.96 2.25
CA ASP A 154 -10.95 12.57 1.43
C ASP A 154 -12.08 13.62 1.47
N TYR A 155 -12.80 13.77 0.35
CA TYR A 155 -13.76 14.85 0.14
C TYR A 155 -15.12 14.55 0.81
N PRO A 156 -15.57 15.32 1.83
CA PRO A 156 -16.78 15.00 2.61
C PRO A 156 -18.08 14.84 1.79
N PRO A 157 -18.36 15.65 0.75
CA PRO A 157 -19.50 15.40 -0.13
C PRO A 157 -19.47 14.05 -0.88
N GLN A 158 -18.30 13.54 -1.25
CA GLN A 158 -18.18 12.21 -1.87
C GLN A 158 -18.55 11.11 -0.88
N MET A 159 -18.19 11.29 0.40
CA MET A 159 -18.55 10.35 1.45
C MET A 159 -20.07 10.28 1.64
N VAL A 160 -20.78 11.41 1.66
CA VAL A 160 -22.25 11.43 1.72
C VAL A 160 -22.85 10.66 0.54
N GLY A 161 -22.31 10.83 -0.67
CA GLY A 161 -22.73 10.07 -1.85
C GLY A 161 -22.54 8.55 -1.69
N ALA A 162 -21.40 8.12 -1.15
CA ALA A 162 -21.14 6.71 -0.90
C ALA A 162 -22.06 6.13 0.20
N ILE A 163 -22.31 6.88 1.27
CA ILE A 163 -23.25 6.47 2.33
C ILE A 163 -24.67 6.37 1.77
N LEU A 164 -25.12 7.32 0.93
CA LEU A 164 -26.42 7.26 0.27
C LEU A 164 -26.55 6.02 -0.62
N TRP A 165 -25.52 5.72 -1.42
CA TRP A 165 -25.49 4.51 -2.23
C TRP A 165 -25.60 3.26 -1.36
N PHE A 166 -24.81 3.18 -0.28
CA PHE A 166 -24.86 2.06 0.65
C PHE A 166 -26.25 1.91 1.30
N TRP A 167 -26.83 3.01 1.78
CA TRP A 167 -28.16 3.05 2.39
C TRP A 167 -29.21 2.51 1.41
N SER A 168 -29.18 2.99 0.16
CA SER A 168 -30.16 2.64 -0.88
C SER A 168 -30.01 1.21 -1.41
N ASN A 169 -28.79 0.68 -1.47
CA ASN A 169 -28.51 -0.59 -2.15
C ASN A 169 -28.22 -1.76 -1.20
N LYS A 170 -27.80 -1.51 0.05
CA LYS A 170 -27.38 -2.54 0.99
C LYS A 170 -28.22 -2.60 2.27
N VAL A 171 -28.83 -1.48 2.67
CA VAL A 171 -29.61 -1.38 3.92
C VAL A 171 -31.12 -1.42 3.68
N LYS A 172 -31.61 -0.81 2.59
CA LYS A 172 -33.05 -0.65 2.29
C LYS A 172 -33.91 -1.90 2.55
N GLU A 173 -33.48 -3.05 2.07
CA GLU A 173 -34.23 -4.32 2.19
C GLU A 173 -34.13 -4.97 3.59
N LYS A 174 -33.28 -4.44 4.48
CA LYS A 174 -33.01 -4.98 5.82
C LYS A 174 -33.73 -4.24 6.94
N ILE A 175 -34.31 -3.08 6.66
CA ILE A 175 -34.95 -2.21 7.65
C ILE A 175 -36.38 -1.84 7.23
N SER A 176 -37.16 -1.30 8.17
CA SER A 176 -38.52 -0.86 7.86
C SER A 176 -38.52 0.36 6.94
N LYS A 177 -39.59 0.51 6.14
CA LYS A 177 -39.78 1.69 5.27
C LYS A 177 -39.62 3.02 6.01
N LYS A 178 -40.13 3.10 7.26
CA LYS A 178 -40.00 4.27 8.11
C LYS A 178 -38.54 4.56 8.45
N LYS A 179 -37.79 3.58 8.97
CA LYS A 179 -36.36 3.76 9.30
C LYS A 179 -35.53 4.11 8.07
N PHE A 180 -35.86 3.54 6.91
CA PHE A 180 -35.21 3.89 5.65
C PHE A 180 -35.43 5.37 5.29
N GLN A 181 -36.66 5.86 5.41
CA GLN A 181 -37.00 7.27 5.19
C GLN A 181 -36.29 8.18 6.21
N ASP A 182 -36.28 7.80 7.49
CA ASP A 182 -35.57 8.54 8.54
C ASP A 182 -34.06 8.68 8.20
N GLY A 183 -33.45 7.61 7.69
CA GLY A 183 -32.05 7.65 7.23
C GLY A 183 -31.82 8.58 6.03
N LEU A 184 -32.78 8.66 5.08
CA LEU A 184 -32.70 9.62 3.97
C LEU A 184 -32.79 11.08 4.44
N VAL A 185 -33.58 11.34 5.49
CA VAL A 185 -33.66 12.68 6.11
C VAL A 185 -32.33 13.06 6.74
N LEU A 186 -31.69 12.13 7.47
CA LEU A 186 -30.36 12.36 8.04
C LEU A 186 -29.30 12.65 6.97
N LEU A 187 -29.32 11.91 5.86
CA LEU A 187 -28.44 12.13 4.71
C LEU A 187 -28.65 13.52 4.09
N GLN A 188 -29.89 13.94 3.92
CA GLN A 188 -30.23 15.27 3.42
C GLN A 188 -29.75 16.37 4.38
N GLU A 189 -29.94 16.18 5.70
CA GLU A 189 -29.50 17.12 6.73
C GLU A 189 -27.97 17.29 6.70
N ALA A 190 -27.23 16.19 6.61
CA ALA A 190 -25.78 16.21 6.50
C ALA A 190 -25.29 16.92 5.22
N ASP A 191 -25.88 16.61 4.06
CA ASP A 191 -25.55 17.25 2.78
C ASP A 191 -25.78 18.77 2.84
N LEU A 192 -26.93 19.20 3.42
CA LEU A 192 -27.23 20.61 3.61
C LEU A 192 -26.26 21.28 4.57
N ASN A 193 -25.89 20.61 5.68
CA ASN A 193 -24.96 21.15 6.66
C ASN A 193 -23.58 21.38 6.06
N ILE A 194 -23.11 20.46 5.20
CA ILE A 194 -21.85 20.57 4.49
C ILE A 194 -21.91 21.66 3.41
N LYS A 195 -22.87 21.59 2.48
CA LYS A 195 -22.95 22.50 1.32
C LYS A 195 -23.26 23.94 1.68
N ARG A 196 -23.98 24.16 2.77
CA ARG A 196 -24.31 25.51 3.27
C ARG A 196 -23.38 25.96 4.40
N SER A 197 -22.32 25.19 4.69
CA SER A 197 -21.33 25.49 5.73
C SER A 197 -21.95 25.77 7.11
N ARG A 198 -23.08 25.10 7.42
CA ARG A 198 -23.75 25.24 8.73
C ARG A 198 -22.97 24.54 9.84
N LEU A 199 -22.22 23.50 9.48
CA LEU A 199 -21.32 22.76 10.37
C LEU A 199 -20.01 22.47 9.65
N LYS A 200 -18.95 22.22 10.43
CA LYS A 200 -17.73 21.63 9.88
C LYS A 200 -18.08 20.28 9.23
N PRO A 201 -17.56 19.97 8.03
CA PRO A 201 -17.94 18.75 7.34
C PRO A 201 -17.69 17.47 8.13
N GLN A 202 -16.60 17.41 8.90
CA GLN A 202 -16.29 16.28 9.79
C GLN A 202 -17.41 16.05 10.81
N TYR A 203 -17.84 17.10 11.53
CA TYR A 203 -18.92 16.97 12.52
C TYR A 203 -20.26 16.60 11.88
N ALA A 204 -20.56 17.11 10.69
CA ALA A 204 -21.77 16.71 9.96
C ALA A 204 -21.75 15.21 9.60
N LEU A 205 -20.59 14.68 9.22
CA LEU A 205 -20.40 13.25 8.94
C LEU A 205 -20.43 12.39 10.21
N GLU A 206 -19.81 12.82 11.31
CA GLU A 206 -19.84 12.09 12.59
C GLU A 206 -21.29 11.91 13.07
N VAL A 207 -22.07 12.99 13.09
CA VAL A 207 -23.49 12.94 13.48
C VAL A 207 -24.28 12.02 12.55
N LEU A 208 -24.03 12.09 11.24
CA LEU A 208 -24.68 11.21 10.25
C LEU A 208 -24.35 9.74 10.53
N VAL A 209 -23.07 9.40 10.66
CA VAL A 209 -22.59 8.04 10.88
C VAL A 209 -23.17 7.46 12.17
N THR A 210 -23.12 8.21 13.28
CA THR A 210 -23.66 7.76 14.57
C THR A 210 -25.16 7.49 14.48
N ARG A 211 -25.94 8.42 13.91
CA ARG A 211 -27.40 8.26 13.83
C ARG A 211 -27.82 7.16 12.85
N LEU A 212 -27.09 6.94 11.76
CA LEU A 212 -27.39 5.84 10.84
C LEU A 212 -27.14 4.47 11.50
N CYS A 213 -26.12 4.33 12.35
CA CYS A 213 -25.88 3.11 13.12
C CYS A 213 -27.05 2.72 14.04
N GLU A 214 -27.82 3.70 14.54
CA GLU A 214 -29.01 3.47 15.36
C GLU A 214 -30.23 3.01 14.54
N LEU A 215 -30.23 3.29 13.23
CA LEU A 215 -31.34 3.00 12.32
C LEU A 215 -31.20 1.65 11.60
N VAL A 216 -29.97 1.19 11.30
CA VAL A 216 -29.72 -0.19 10.85
C VAL A 216 -30.19 -1.14 11.93
#